data_AF-A0A4R9BEH7-F1
#
_entry.id   AF-A0A4R9BEH7-F1
#
_cell.length_a   1.000
_cell.length_b   1.000
_cell.length_c   1.000
_cell.angle_alpha   90.00
_cell.angle_beta   90.00
_cell.angle_gamma   90.00
#
_symmetry.space_group_name_H-M   'P 1'
#
loop_
_entity.id
_entity.type
_entity.pdbx_description
1 polymer ?
#
loop_
_entity_poly.entity_id
_entity_poly.type
_entity_poly.pdbx_seq_one_letter_code
_entity_poly.pdbx_strand_id
1 'polypeptide(L)'
;RRWLIAFAAGAVGMTAVPAAAVALGVLVMGAAVGDAATLADALWRAAVATPLAVVVAGLVYATLVVAAVRLVGVGLREGYYPVRSRIGWQVWMTERILDGARTLLFPIYASLLTPVWLRLLGAKVGAGVEASTVLLIPSLTTIAPAAFLADDTMVACYELGGGWLRIGRAKVGRRAFLGNSGIAGPGRTVPRNGLVAVLSSAPRKAKRGSSWLGNPPERLRRTVTDVDEARTFLPPVRLRTARALWEVLRIVPVIVSALIALGVLAALDGLWLGLGLGWTVALSGVVMLAAGAVAAGITTVAKWSLVGRIDATEHPLWSSFIWRNEVSDCFVEMVARPWFAAKAAGTPVLSVWLRSLGARIGHGVWCETYWLPEADLVTIDDGVTVNRGCVVQTHLFHDRIMQLDRVRLGAGSTLGPHSVILPAAAVDEGATVGPASLVMRGERVPSGSLWAGNPISPWHRPPWQT
;
A
#
# COMPACT_ATOMS: atom_id res chain seq x y z
N ARG A 1 8.06 21.81 -25.66
CA ARG A 1 9.46 21.39 -25.39
C ARG A 1 9.94 21.79 -23.98
N ARG A 2 9.87 23.07 -23.57
CA ARG A 2 10.30 23.54 -22.23
C ARG A 2 9.72 22.73 -21.05
N TRP A 3 8.42 22.46 -21.05
CA TRP A 3 7.81 21.65 -19.99
C TRP A 3 8.31 20.21 -19.96
N LEU A 4 8.59 19.58 -21.11
CA LEU A 4 9.15 18.22 -21.11
C LEU A 4 10.51 18.18 -20.40
N ILE A 5 11.33 19.21 -20.57
CA ILE A 5 12.60 19.37 -19.86
C ILE A 5 12.35 19.54 -18.35
N ALA A 6 11.35 20.33 -17.95
CA ALA A 6 10.99 20.49 -16.54
C ALA A 6 10.51 19.18 -15.90
N PHE A 7 9.70 18.38 -16.61
CA PHE A 7 9.29 17.05 -16.14
C PHE A 7 10.50 16.09 -16.03
N ALA A 8 11.41 16.10 -17.01
CA ALA A 8 12.63 15.30 -16.96
C ALA A 8 13.56 15.71 -15.80
N ALA A 9 13.82 17.01 -15.65
CA ALA A 9 14.60 17.54 -14.53
C ALA A 9 13.92 17.26 -13.17
N GLY A 10 12.59 17.35 -13.11
CA GLY A 10 11.80 16.96 -11.95
C GLY A 10 11.97 15.47 -11.62
N ALA A 11 11.94 14.59 -12.61
CA ALA A 11 12.18 13.15 -12.42
C ALA A 11 13.57 12.88 -11.80
N VAL A 12 14.62 13.53 -12.31
CA VAL A 12 15.98 13.44 -11.76
C VAL A 12 16.06 14.05 -10.35
N GLY A 13 15.42 15.19 -10.12
CA GLY A 13 15.37 15.82 -8.80
C GLY A 13 14.70 14.93 -7.76
N MET A 14 13.64 14.21 -8.13
CA MET A 14 12.95 13.28 -7.22
C MET A 14 13.81 12.09 -6.82
N THR A 15 14.68 11.57 -7.70
CA THR A 15 15.58 10.47 -7.34
C THR A 15 16.71 10.92 -6.41
N ALA A 16 17.08 12.21 -6.45
CA ALA A 16 18.07 12.78 -5.54
C ALA A 16 17.57 12.87 -4.09
N VAL A 17 16.27 13.03 -3.85
CA VAL A 17 15.68 13.17 -2.50
C VAL A 17 15.96 11.96 -1.60
N PRO A 18 15.59 10.71 -1.98
CA PRO A 18 15.93 9.55 -1.17
C PRO A 18 17.44 9.29 -1.14
N ALA A 19 18.17 9.58 -2.22
CA ALA A 19 19.62 9.41 -2.24
C ALA A 19 20.34 10.29 -1.21
N ALA A 20 19.92 11.56 -1.05
CA ALA A 20 20.47 12.46 -0.04
C ALA A 20 20.21 11.96 1.39
N ALA A 21 19.01 11.43 1.64
CA ALA A 21 18.66 10.86 2.94
C ALA A 21 19.49 9.60 3.26
N VAL A 22 19.64 8.70 2.27
CA VAL A 22 20.49 7.51 2.39
C VAL A 22 21.95 7.89 2.61
N ALA A 23 22.46 8.91 1.90
CA ALA A 23 23.83 9.38 2.07
C ALA A 23 24.11 9.81 3.52
N LEU A 24 23.19 10.52 4.18
CA LEU A 24 23.35 10.87 5.59
C LEU A 24 23.32 9.63 6.51
N GLY A 25 22.46 8.65 6.23
CA GLY A 25 22.48 7.37 6.95
C GLY A 25 23.82 6.64 6.78
N VAL A 26 24.38 6.66 5.56
CA VAL A 26 25.71 6.12 5.26
C VAL A 26 26.81 6.88 5.99
N LEU A 27 26.73 8.20 6.12
CA LEU A 27 27.69 8.98 6.93
C LEU A 27 27.64 8.60 8.41
N VAL A 28 26.44 8.37 8.97
CA VAL A 28 26.29 7.87 10.35
C VAL A 28 26.95 6.51 10.51
N MET A 29 26.72 5.59 9.56
CA MET A 29 27.37 4.28 9.57
C MET A 29 28.89 4.41 9.42
N GLY A 30 29.38 5.22 8.48
CA GLY A 30 30.80 5.44 8.24
C GLY A 30 31.52 6.02 9.46
N ALA A 31 30.89 6.97 10.16
CA ALA A 31 31.42 7.52 11.41
C ALA A 31 31.49 6.46 12.52
N ALA A 32 30.54 5.53 12.58
CA ALA A 32 30.54 4.44 13.55
C ALA A 32 31.58 3.34 13.21
N VAL A 33 31.78 3.06 11.93
CA VAL A 33 32.81 2.12 11.45
C VAL A 33 34.20 2.67 11.81
N GLY A 34 34.48 3.93 11.44
CA GLY A 34 35.77 4.58 11.69
C GLY A 34 36.95 3.79 11.14
N ASP A 35 38.07 3.77 11.89
CA ASP A 35 39.29 3.07 11.52
C ASP A 35 39.28 1.59 11.94
N ALA A 36 38.19 0.88 11.65
CA ALA A 36 38.06 -0.54 12.00
C ALA A 36 39.21 -1.38 11.42
N ALA A 37 39.87 -2.16 12.27
CA ALA A 37 41.09 -2.90 11.90
C ALA A 37 40.82 -4.13 11.03
N THR A 38 39.58 -4.64 11.02
CA THR A 38 39.16 -5.80 10.23
C THR A 38 37.79 -5.56 9.62
N LEU A 39 37.49 -6.25 8.51
CA LEU A 39 36.15 -6.22 7.91
C LEU A 39 35.07 -6.69 8.90
N ALA A 40 35.37 -7.69 9.73
CA ALA A 40 34.42 -8.19 10.74
C ALA A 40 34.07 -7.12 11.78
N ASP A 41 35.06 -6.38 12.29
CA ASP A 41 34.84 -5.27 13.22
C ASP A 41 34.05 -4.14 12.54
N ALA A 42 34.39 -3.80 11.29
CA ALA A 42 33.66 -2.80 10.51
C ALA A 42 32.17 -3.18 10.34
N LEU A 43 31.89 -4.42 9.96
CA LEU A 43 30.52 -4.92 9.77
C LEU A 43 29.72 -4.95 11.08
N TRP A 44 30.36 -5.36 12.18
CA TRP A 44 29.73 -5.34 13.50
C TRP A 44 29.34 -3.92 13.92
N ARG A 45 30.28 -2.97 13.81
CA ARG A 45 30.02 -1.54 14.11
C ARG A 45 28.92 -0.96 13.23
N ALA A 46 28.92 -1.26 11.93
CA ALA A 46 27.88 -0.84 11.01
C ALA A 46 26.51 -1.43 11.38
N ALA A 47 26.44 -2.72 11.74
CA ALA A 47 25.20 -3.37 12.16
C ALA A 47 24.62 -2.73 13.42
N VAL A 48 25.45 -2.44 14.43
CA VAL A 48 25.04 -1.76 15.67
C VAL A 48 24.57 -0.32 15.40
N ALA A 49 25.20 0.38 14.44
CA ALA A 49 24.81 1.74 14.05
C ALA A 49 23.58 1.81 13.13
N THR A 50 23.18 0.69 12.52
CA THR A 50 22.10 0.64 11.52
C THR A 50 20.77 1.21 12.03
N PRO A 51 20.29 0.90 13.26
CA PRO A 51 19.07 1.50 13.78
C PRO A 51 19.11 3.03 13.81
N LEU A 52 20.21 3.63 14.26
CA LEU A 52 20.38 5.08 14.30
C LEU A 52 20.44 5.66 12.87
N ALA A 53 21.19 5.02 11.98
CA ALA A 53 21.29 5.44 10.58
C ALA A 53 19.92 5.43 9.88
N VAL A 54 19.10 4.41 10.12
CA VAL A 54 17.73 4.30 9.60
C VAL A 54 16.83 5.42 10.12
N VAL A 55 16.89 5.71 11.42
CA VAL A 55 16.10 6.81 12.02
C VAL A 55 16.52 8.16 11.42
N VAL A 56 17.82 8.43 11.33
CA VAL A 56 18.35 9.68 10.75
C VAL A 56 17.94 9.81 9.29
N ALA A 57 18.18 8.78 8.47
CA ALA A 57 17.80 8.79 7.06
C ALA A 57 16.29 8.97 6.88
N GLY A 58 15.47 8.26 7.66
CA GLY A 58 14.02 8.36 7.62
C GLY A 58 13.52 9.77 7.98
N LEU A 59 14.05 10.39 9.03
CA LEU A 59 13.69 11.75 9.44
C LEU A 59 14.09 12.80 8.41
N VAL A 60 15.28 12.68 7.82
CA VAL A 60 15.70 13.57 6.74
C VAL A 60 14.81 13.39 5.52
N TYR A 61 14.56 12.16 5.09
CA TYR A 61 13.70 11.90 3.94
C TYR A 61 12.29 12.46 4.16
N ALA A 62 11.68 12.22 5.33
CA ALA A 62 10.38 12.76 5.69
C ALA A 62 10.36 14.30 5.66
N THR A 63 11.41 14.95 6.17
CA THR A 63 11.53 16.41 6.17
C THR A 63 11.66 16.97 4.75
N LEU A 64 12.50 16.35 3.92
CA LEU A 64 12.67 16.74 2.52
C LEU A 64 11.37 16.56 1.73
N VAL A 65 10.64 15.47 1.94
CA VAL A 65 9.32 15.24 1.33
C VAL A 65 8.34 16.33 1.75
N VAL A 66 8.24 16.67 3.04
CA VAL A 66 7.36 17.75 3.52
C VAL A 66 7.74 19.08 2.88
N ALA A 67 9.02 19.44 2.88
CA ALA A 67 9.49 20.68 2.27
C ALA A 67 9.16 20.72 0.78
N ALA A 68 9.48 19.66 0.03
CA ALA A 68 9.25 19.59 -1.41
C ALA A 68 7.76 19.67 -1.75
N VAL A 69 6.90 18.90 -1.08
CA VAL A 69 5.45 18.91 -1.32
C VAL A 69 4.84 20.27 -0.96
N ARG A 70 5.28 20.91 0.12
CA ARG A 70 4.82 22.26 0.49
C ARG A 70 5.20 23.30 -0.53
N LEU A 71 6.45 23.28 -1.01
CA LEU A 71 6.95 24.20 -2.03
C LEU A 71 6.24 24.01 -3.36
N VAL A 72 6.13 22.76 -3.81
CA VAL A 72 5.46 22.40 -5.06
C VAL A 72 3.95 22.68 -4.96
N GLY A 73 3.35 22.60 -3.77
CA GLY A 73 1.95 22.94 -3.54
C GLY A 73 1.61 24.45 -3.63
N VAL A 74 2.61 25.35 -3.67
CA VAL A 74 2.37 26.79 -3.69
C VAL A 74 1.70 27.24 -4.98
N GLY A 75 0.53 27.87 -4.82
CA GLY A 75 -0.26 28.44 -5.91
C GLY A 75 -1.14 27.43 -6.64
N LEU A 76 -1.27 26.19 -6.15
CA LEU A 76 -2.27 25.25 -6.67
C LEU A 76 -3.68 25.78 -6.36
N ARG A 77 -4.49 25.92 -7.41
CA ARG A 77 -5.88 26.38 -7.34
C ARG A 77 -6.75 25.44 -8.15
N GLU A 78 -8.03 25.36 -7.78
CA GLU A 78 -9.01 24.59 -8.53
C GLU A 78 -9.19 25.17 -9.95
N GLY A 79 -9.25 24.29 -10.94
CA GLY A 79 -9.37 24.70 -12.34
C GLY A 79 -8.96 23.62 -13.34
N TYR A 80 -8.99 24.01 -14.61
CA TYR A 80 -8.51 23.24 -15.75
C TYR A 80 -7.20 23.84 -16.25
N TYR A 81 -6.19 23.00 -16.40
CA TYR A 81 -4.84 23.40 -16.79
C TYR A 81 -4.34 22.48 -17.90
N PRO A 82 -3.53 22.97 -18.86
CA PRO A 82 -2.84 22.07 -19.78
C PRO A 82 -1.94 21.11 -19.00
N VAL A 83 -1.87 19.83 -19.40
CA VAL A 83 -0.98 18.84 -18.74
C VAL A 83 0.48 19.32 -18.72
N ARG A 84 0.92 19.91 -19.85
CA ARG A 84 2.24 20.51 -20.00
C ARG A 84 2.22 21.98 -19.54
N SER A 85 2.08 22.19 -18.25
CA SER A 85 2.08 23.51 -17.62
C SER A 85 2.77 23.49 -16.25
N ARG A 86 2.94 24.68 -15.64
CA ARG A 86 3.47 24.79 -14.26
C ARG A 86 2.63 23.99 -13.28
N ILE A 87 1.31 24.16 -13.35
CA ILE A 87 0.38 23.47 -12.46
C ILE A 87 0.41 21.96 -12.73
N GLY A 88 0.43 21.55 -14.01
CA GLY A 88 0.53 20.13 -14.35
C GLY A 88 1.81 19.48 -13.84
N TRP A 89 2.95 20.17 -13.96
CA TRP A 89 4.21 19.72 -13.39
C TRP A 89 4.15 19.66 -11.86
N GLN A 90 3.60 20.67 -11.18
CA GLN A 90 3.48 20.69 -9.72
C GLN A 90 2.62 19.53 -9.20
N VAL A 91 1.48 19.27 -9.84
CA VAL A 91 0.58 18.19 -9.46
C VAL A 91 1.24 16.84 -9.67
N TRP A 92 1.88 16.63 -10.83
CA TRP A 92 2.61 15.39 -11.11
C TRP A 92 3.77 15.16 -10.13
N MET A 93 4.58 16.19 -9.86
CA MET A 93 5.68 16.13 -8.88
C MET A 93 5.15 15.78 -7.48
N THR A 94 4.02 16.39 -7.07
CA THR A 94 3.41 16.12 -5.76
C THR A 94 3.04 14.64 -5.65
N GLU A 95 2.32 14.09 -6.63
CA GLU A 95 1.94 12.67 -6.59
C GLU A 95 3.15 11.74 -6.62
N ARG A 96 4.15 12.00 -7.48
CA ARG A 96 5.34 11.13 -7.57
C ARG A 96 6.20 11.16 -6.30
N ILE A 97 6.35 12.33 -5.66
CA ILE A 97 7.03 12.42 -4.36
C ILE A 97 6.26 11.65 -3.29
N LEU A 98 4.93 11.78 -3.27
CA LEU A 98 4.08 11.06 -2.29
C LEU A 98 4.04 9.54 -2.54
N ASP A 99 4.12 9.08 -3.79
CA ASP A 99 4.27 7.65 -4.12
C ASP A 99 5.59 7.07 -3.57
N GLY A 100 6.68 7.81 -3.72
CA GLY A 100 7.97 7.47 -3.12
C GLY A 100 7.91 7.46 -1.61
N ALA A 101 7.29 8.47 -1.00
CA ALA A 101 7.08 8.56 0.45
C ALA A 101 6.26 7.39 0.98
N ARG A 102 5.17 7.00 0.30
CA ARG A 102 4.37 5.82 0.65
C ARG A 102 5.18 4.53 0.63
N THR A 103 6.15 4.42 -0.28
CA THR A 103 7.00 3.24 -0.40
C THR A 103 8.10 3.20 0.65
N LEU A 104 8.80 4.31 0.91
CA LEU A 104 9.98 4.33 1.79
C LEU A 104 9.65 4.69 3.25
N LEU A 105 8.53 5.38 3.48
CA LEU A 105 8.03 5.75 4.81
C LEU A 105 6.73 5.01 5.14
N PHE A 106 6.53 3.81 4.59
CA PHE A 106 5.34 2.99 4.84
C PHE A 106 4.98 2.87 6.34
N PRO A 107 5.93 2.74 7.29
CA PRO A 107 5.60 2.72 8.73
C PRO A 107 4.85 3.94 9.26
N ILE A 108 4.97 5.11 8.60
CA ILE A 108 4.21 6.32 8.93
C ILE A 108 2.76 6.21 8.45
N TYR A 109 2.52 5.50 7.35
CA TYR A 109 1.18 5.21 6.85
C TYR A 109 0.54 4.09 7.68
N ALA A 110 -0.79 3.99 7.65
CA ALA A 110 -1.56 3.06 8.48
C ALA A 110 -1.31 3.19 10.00
N SER A 111 -0.73 4.30 10.47
CA SER A 111 -0.35 4.50 11.87
C SER A 111 -1.08 5.68 12.51
N LEU A 112 -0.93 5.85 13.83
CA LEU A 112 -1.35 7.05 14.55
C LEU A 112 -0.62 8.32 14.07
N LEU A 113 0.51 8.18 13.36
CA LEU A 113 1.25 9.30 12.77
C LEU A 113 0.64 9.76 11.44
N THR A 114 -0.13 8.92 10.71
CA THR A 114 -0.67 9.29 9.39
C THR A 114 -1.43 10.62 9.40
N PRO A 115 -2.34 10.90 10.35
CA PRO A 115 -3.07 12.18 10.38
C PRO A 115 -2.17 13.40 10.66
N VAL A 116 -1.07 13.21 11.40
CA VAL A 116 -0.05 14.25 11.62
C VAL A 116 0.74 14.47 10.34
N TRP A 117 1.20 13.39 9.72
CA TRP A 117 1.91 13.38 8.43
C TRP A 117 1.15 14.13 7.34
N LEU A 118 -0.14 13.80 7.15
CA LEU A 118 -1.00 14.47 6.17
C LEU A 118 -1.17 15.98 6.46
N ARG A 119 -1.22 16.38 7.74
CA ARG A 119 -1.23 17.82 8.13
C ARG A 119 0.08 18.49 7.80
N LEU A 120 1.21 17.84 8.06
CA LEU A 120 2.54 18.35 7.72
C LEU A 120 2.69 18.54 6.21
N LEU A 121 2.13 17.65 5.39
CA LEU A 121 2.11 17.79 3.92
C LEU A 121 1.20 18.91 3.40
N GLY A 122 0.24 19.37 4.19
CA GLY A 122 -0.62 20.52 3.85
C GLY A 122 -2.11 20.23 3.73
N ALA A 123 -2.55 19.01 4.02
CA ALA A 123 -3.97 18.69 4.10
C ALA A 123 -4.60 19.22 5.39
N LYS A 124 -5.90 19.55 5.31
CA LYS A 124 -6.69 19.90 6.50
C LYS A 124 -7.28 18.63 7.08
N VAL A 125 -6.71 18.12 8.17
CA VAL A 125 -7.14 16.85 8.79
C VAL A 125 -7.71 17.10 10.19
N GLY A 126 -8.93 16.63 10.43
CA GLY A 126 -9.62 16.75 11.71
C GLY A 126 -9.14 15.75 12.77
N ALA A 127 -9.58 15.96 14.01
CA ALA A 127 -9.25 15.05 15.13
C ALA A 127 -9.90 13.66 14.96
N GLY A 128 -9.20 12.62 15.43
CA GLY A 128 -9.71 11.24 15.42
C GLY A 128 -9.86 10.62 14.03
N VAL A 129 -9.27 11.24 13.00
CA VAL A 129 -9.16 10.64 11.67
C VAL A 129 -8.28 9.42 11.75
N GLU A 130 -8.75 8.32 11.17
CA GLU A 130 -7.95 7.13 10.90
C GLU A 130 -7.69 7.11 9.40
N ALA A 131 -6.43 7.02 9.01
CA ALA A 131 -6.03 7.02 7.61
C ALA A 131 -4.94 5.97 7.40
N SER A 132 -5.15 5.11 6.41
CA SER A 132 -4.15 4.15 5.98
C SER A 132 -3.24 4.75 4.92
N THR A 133 -3.20 4.18 3.72
CA THR A 133 -2.51 4.76 2.57
C THR A 133 -3.44 5.67 1.78
N VAL A 134 -3.05 6.95 1.63
CA VAL A 134 -3.85 7.97 0.92
C VAL A 134 -3.00 8.64 -0.14
N LEU A 135 -3.45 8.58 -1.40
CA LEU A 135 -2.95 9.40 -2.49
C LEU A 135 -3.78 10.68 -2.57
N LEU A 136 -3.13 11.83 -2.56
CA LEU A 136 -3.83 13.12 -2.51
C LEU A 136 -3.01 14.28 -3.05
N ILE A 137 -3.70 15.38 -3.38
CA ILE A 137 -3.10 16.72 -3.49
C ILE A 137 -3.33 17.44 -2.15
N PRO A 138 -2.33 17.52 -1.24
CA PRO A 138 -2.56 17.93 0.14
C PRO A 138 -3.24 19.30 0.28
N SER A 139 -2.79 20.30 -0.47
CA SER A 139 -3.33 21.67 -0.40
C SER A 139 -4.80 21.79 -0.83
N LEU A 140 -5.35 20.79 -1.54
CA LEU A 140 -6.74 20.73 -2.00
C LEU A 140 -7.60 19.75 -1.19
N THR A 141 -7.03 19.08 -0.20
CA THR A 141 -7.70 18.00 0.54
C THR A 141 -8.15 18.46 1.93
N THR A 142 -9.42 18.17 2.24
CA THR A 142 -9.98 18.35 3.59
C THR A 142 -10.60 17.06 4.09
N ILE A 143 -10.11 16.56 5.22
CA ILE A 143 -10.59 15.38 5.90
C ILE A 143 -11.22 15.82 7.22
N ALA A 144 -12.54 15.69 7.35
CA ALA A 144 -13.25 16.09 8.56
C ALA A 144 -13.00 15.11 9.73
N PRO A 145 -13.29 15.52 10.99
CA PRO A 145 -13.04 14.69 12.16
C PRO A 145 -13.69 13.31 12.10
N ALA A 146 -13.05 12.33 12.75
CA ALA A 146 -13.49 10.94 12.85
C ALA A 146 -13.73 10.22 11.51
N ALA A 147 -13.31 10.78 10.38
CA ALA A 147 -13.33 10.08 9.09
C ALA A 147 -12.39 8.87 9.11
N PHE A 148 -12.70 7.89 8.27
CA PHE A 148 -11.87 6.71 8.05
C PHE A 148 -11.52 6.65 6.56
N LEU A 149 -10.22 6.66 6.26
CA LEU A 149 -9.68 6.48 4.91
C LEU A 149 -8.90 5.18 4.89
N ALA A 150 -9.37 4.22 4.12
CA ALA A 150 -8.75 2.91 4.00
C ALA A 150 -7.56 2.94 3.02
N ASP A 151 -7.07 1.76 2.61
CA ASP A 151 -5.89 1.66 1.77
C ASP A 151 -6.09 2.19 0.36
N ASP A 152 -5.03 2.75 -0.20
CA ASP A 152 -4.96 3.23 -1.58
C ASP A 152 -6.07 4.24 -1.93
N THR A 153 -6.59 4.96 -0.94
CA THR A 153 -7.66 5.93 -1.16
C THR A 153 -7.17 7.15 -1.90
N MET A 154 -7.97 7.64 -2.84
CA MET A 154 -7.61 8.79 -3.68
C MET A 154 -8.46 10.00 -3.30
N VAL A 155 -7.82 11.10 -2.88
CA VAL A 155 -8.53 12.32 -2.44
C VAL A 155 -7.96 13.56 -3.11
N ALA A 156 -8.82 14.27 -3.85
CA ALA A 156 -8.44 15.44 -4.67
C ALA A 156 -7.39 15.15 -5.75
N CYS A 157 -7.16 13.88 -6.11
CA CYS A 157 -6.32 13.52 -7.25
C CYS A 157 -6.87 14.12 -8.54
N TYR A 158 -6.02 14.34 -9.53
CA TYR A 158 -6.42 15.01 -10.76
C TYR A 158 -7.25 14.12 -11.70
N GLU A 159 -8.06 14.74 -12.56
CA GLU A 159 -8.67 14.07 -13.72
C GLU A 159 -7.91 14.48 -14.99
N LEU A 160 -7.62 13.53 -15.88
CA LEU A 160 -6.98 13.77 -17.18
C LEU A 160 -7.96 13.56 -18.33
N GLY A 161 -7.93 14.44 -19.32
CA GLY A 161 -8.71 14.27 -20.56
C GLY A 161 -8.32 15.28 -21.63
N GLY A 162 -8.16 14.84 -22.89
CA GLY A 162 -7.94 15.72 -24.04
C GLY A 162 -6.71 16.64 -23.94
N GLY A 163 -5.65 16.23 -23.22
CA GLY A 163 -4.47 17.08 -22.98
C GLY A 163 -4.62 18.09 -21.84
N TRP A 164 -5.75 18.06 -21.13
CA TRP A 164 -6.04 18.88 -19.96
C TRP A 164 -6.00 18.06 -18.68
N LEU A 165 -5.65 18.75 -17.62
CA LEU A 165 -5.65 18.31 -16.24
C LEU A 165 -6.71 19.12 -15.49
N ARG A 166 -7.61 18.45 -14.78
CA ARG A 166 -8.54 19.09 -13.85
C ARG A 166 -8.14 18.78 -12.42
N ILE A 167 -7.95 19.82 -11.63
CA ILE A 167 -7.75 19.71 -10.17
C ILE A 167 -8.82 20.50 -9.46
N GLY A 168 -9.15 20.09 -8.24
CA GLY A 168 -10.21 20.72 -7.46
C GLY A 168 -10.24 20.19 -6.05
N ARG A 169 -10.91 20.93 -5.17
CA ARG A 169 -10.96 20.55 -3.76
C ARG A 169 -11.77 19.28 -3.59
N ALA A 170 -11.31 18.38 -2.71
CA ALA A 170 -12.10 17.23 -2.29
C ALA A 170 -12.25 17.22 -0.77
N LYS A 171 -13.40 16.72 -0.32
CA LYS A 171 -13.74 16.67 1.10
C LYS A 171 -14.21 15.29 1.53
N VAL A 172 -13.61 14.75 2.58
CA VAL A 172 -14.14 13.58 3.29
C VAL A 172 -14.95 14.06 4.49
N GLY A 173 -16.23 13.66 4.55
CA GLY A 173 -17.18 14.09 5.58
C GLY A 173 -16.87 13.58 6.99
N ARG A 174 -17.46 14.22 8.01
CA ARG A 174 -17.31 13.78 9.42
C ARG A 174 -17.90 12.38 9.59
N ARG A 175 -17.16 11.48 10.26
CA ARG A 175 -17.50 10.05 10.38
C ARG A 175 -17.77 9.37 9.03
N ALA A 176 -17.25 9.92 7.94
CA ALA A 176 -17.39 9.28 6.64
C ALA A 176 -16.36 8.16 6.49
N PHE A 177 -16.70 7.16 5.69
CA PHE A 177 -15.85 6.03 5.36
C PHE A 177 -15.52 6.06 3.86
N LEU A 178 -14.24 6.07 3.52
CA LEU A 178 -13.75 5.89 2.16
C LEU A 178 -12.98 4.57 2.13
N GLY A 179 -13.56 3.55 1.50
CA GLY A 179 -13.02 2.19 1.44
C GLY A 179 -11.81 2.05 0.52
N ASN A 180 -11.21 0.86 0.47
CA ASN A 180 -9.96 0.60 -0.25
C ASN A 180 -10.06 1.04 -1.72
N SER A 181 -9.08 1.76 -2.23
CA SER A 181 -9.09 2.35 -3.59
C SER A 181 -10.33 3.22 -3.88
N GLY A 182 -11.00 3.74 -2.84
CA GLY A 182 -12.13 4.65 -2.97
C GLY A 182 -11.69 6.06 -3.38
N ILE A 183 -12.47 6.70 -4.25
CA ILE A 183 -12.05 7.93 -4.95
C ILE A 183 -12.96 9.11 -4.60
N ALA A 184 -12.41 10.10 -3.91
CA ALA A 184 -12.99 11.44 -3.78
C ALA A 184 -12.28 12.42 -4.74
N GLY A 185 -12.65 12.37 -6.02
CA GLY A 185 -12.04 13.17 -7.08
C GLY A 185 -12.30 14.70 -6.98
N PRO A 186 -11.81 15.49 -7.96
CA PRO A 186 -11.90 16.95 -7.97
C PRO A 186 -13.34 17.47 -7.85
N GLY A 187 -13.59 18.27 -6.82
CA GLY A 187 -14.92 18.84 -6.55
C GLY A 187 -15.93 17.84 -5.98
N ARG A 188 -15.50 16.64 -5.55
CA ARG A 188 -16.37 15.62 -4.95
C ARG A 188 -16.26 15.62 -3.43
N THR A 189 -17.35 15.23 -2.78
CA THR A 189 -17.43 15.17 -1.32
C THR A 189 -18.01 13.83 -0.86
N VAL A 190 -17.29 13.13 0.02
CA VAL A 190 -17.84 11.96 0.71
C VAL A 190 -18.84 12.43 1.76
N PRO A 191 -20.10 11.95 1.76
CA PRO A 191 -21.14 12.41 2.67
C PRO A 191 -20.81 12.11 4.14
N ARG A 192 -21.25 13.00 5.05
CA ARG A 192 -21.11 12.79 6.51
C ARG A 192 -21.83 11.51 6.94
N ASN A 193 -21.21 10.69 7.79
CA ASN A 193 -21.71 9.35 8.21
C ASN A 193 -22.06 8.43 7.01
N GLY A 194 -21.54 8.75 5.83
CA GLY A 194 -21.76 7.95 4.63
C GLY A 194 -20.52 7.17 4.26
N LEU A 195 -20.68 6.27 3.31
CA LEU A 195 -19.67 5.33 2.88
C LEU A 195 -19.49 5.42 1.37
N VAL A 196 -18.24 5.40 0.90
CA VAL A 196 -17.89 5.10 -0.48
C VAL A 196 -17.10 3.81 -0.43
N ALA A 197 -17.61 2.77 -1.10
CA ALA A 197 -17.10 1.40 -1.01
C ALA A 197 -15.75 1.22 -1.74
N VAL A 198 -15.25 -0.01 -1.71
CA VAL A 198 -14.00 -0.40 -2.37
C VAL A 198 -14.08 -0.11 -3.87
N LEU A 199 -12.98 0.36 -4.47
CA LEU A 199 -12.85 0.72 -5.88
C LEU A 199 -13.89 1.74 -6.38
N SER A 200 -14.62 2.41 -5.48
CA SER A 200 -15.81 3.19 -5.84
C SER A 200 -15.53 4.68 -5.89
N SER A 201 -16.28 5.39 -6.71
CA SER A 201 -16.21 6.85 -6.79
C SER A 201 -17.19 7.53 -5.83
N ALA A 202 -16.79 8.63 -5.22
CA ALA A 202 -17.73 9.49 -4.51
C ALA A 202 -18.69 10.15 -5.52
N PRO A 203 -19.96 10.36 -5.19
CA PRO A 203 -20.88 11.12 -6.03
C PRO A 203 -20.58 12.63 -5.96
N ARG A 204 -21.11 13.41 -6.93
CA ARG A 204 -21.00 14.88 -6.91
C ARG A 204 -21.86 15.50 -5.81
N LYS A 205 -23.04 14.91 -5.54
CA LYS A 205 -23.97 15.34 -4.49
C LYS A 205 -24.49 14.09 -3.78
N ALA A 206 -24.44 14.10 -2.45
CA ALA A 206 -24.94 13.00 -1.63
C ALA A 206 -25.61 13.50 -0.35
N LYS A 207 -26.65 12.79 0.08
CA LYS A 207 -27.30 13.02 1.37
C LYS A 207 -26.43 12.46 2.50
N ARG A 208 -26.50 13.07 3.68
CA ARG A 208 -25.89 12.53 4.91
C ARG A 208 -26.34 11.08 5.12
N GLY A 209 -25.42 10.21 5.54
CA GLY A 209 -25.74 8.80 5.84
C GLY A 209 -25.89 7.89 4.63
N SER A 210 -25.74 8.41 3.40
CA SER A 210 -25.84 7.58 2.19
C SER A 210 -24.54 6.83 1.92
N SER A 211 -24.69 5.59 1.42
CA SER A 211 -23.60 4.73 0.99
C SER A 211 -23.59 4.60 -0.52
N TRP A 212 -22.40 4.50 -1.11
CA TRP A 212 -22.17 4.53 -2.55
C TRP A 212 -21.18 3.44 -2.96
N LEU A 213 -21.43 2.83 -4.11
CA LEU A 213 -20.67 1.73 -4.69
C LEU A 213 -20.49 1.97 -6.19
N GLY A 214 -19.37 1.54 -6.76
CA GLY A 214 -19.15 1.50 -8.19
C GLY A 214 -18.59 2.78 -8.82
N ASN A 215 -18.31 2.68 -10.11
CA ASN A 215 -17.93 3.79 -10.97
C ASN A 215 -18.54 3.59 -12.36
N PRO A 216 -19.68 4.24 -12.70
CA PRO A 216 -20.31 5.35 -12.00
C PRO A 216 -20.92 4.99 -10.63
N PRO A 217 -21.04 5.96 -9.70
CA PRO A 217 -21.47 5.68 -8.34
C PRO A 217 -22.98 5.44 -8.23
N GLU A 218 -23.34 4.29 -7.69
CA GLU A 218 -24.70 3.87 -7.38
C GLU A 218 -24.94 3.81 -5.87
N ARG A 219 -26.20 3.99 -5.46
CA ARG A 219 -26.55 4.03 -4.03
C ARG A 219 -26.64 2.62 -3.47
N LEU A 220 -25.77 2.33 -2.51
CA LEU A 220 -25.81 1.09 -1.74
C LEU A 220 -26.81 1.24 -0.59
N ARG A 221 -27.75 0.29 -0.48
CA ARG A 221 -28.62 0.18 0.70
C ARG A 221 -27.80 -0.46 1.82
N ARG A 222 -27.69 0.25 2.94
CA ARG A 222 -26.96 -0.20 4.13
C ARG A 222 -27.90 -0.24 5.32
N THR A 223 -27.88 -1.35 6.04
CA THR A 223 -28.36 -1.40 7.42
C THR A 223 -27.21 -0.90 8.30
N VAL A 224 -27.42 0.20 9.02
CA VAL A 224 -26.41 0.69 9.97
C VAL A 224 -26.44 -0.26 11.15
N THR A 225 -25.35 -0.99 11.38
CA THR A 225 -25.23 -1.86 12.55
C THR A 225 -24.87 -0.98 13.76
N ASP A 226 -25.60 -1.11 14.86
CA ASP A 226 -25.27 -0.40 16.10
C ASP A 226 -24.03 -1.04 16.72
N VAL A 227 -22.91 -0.32 16.74
CA VAL A 227 -21.62 -0.80 17.26
C VAL A 227 -21.19 0.10 18.41
N ASP A 228 -20.69 -0.51 19.49
CA ASP A 228 -20.13 0.18 20.65
C ASP A 228 -19.10 1.26 20.25
N GLU A 229 -19.43 2.52 20.54
CA GLU A 229 -18.62 3.69 20.17
C GLU A 229 -17.26 3.73 20.90
N ALA A 230 -17.11 3.04 22.03
CA ALA A 230 -15.90 3.07 22.87
C ALA A 230 -14.72 2.29 22.26
N ARG A 231 -14.98 1.27 21.43
CA ARG A 231 -13.93 0.47 20.74
C ARG A 231 -13.73 0.86 19.28
N THR A 232 -14.46 1.87 18.81
CA THR A 232 -14.44 2.35 17.43
C THR A 232 -14.01 3.82 17.35
N PHE A 233 -14.72 4.74 18.02
CA PHE A 233 -14.53 6.19 17.88
C PHE A 233 -13.81 6.87 19.05
N LEU A 234 -13.97 6.37 20.28
CA LEU A 234 -13.40 6.99 21.50
C LEU A 234 -12.61 5.98 22.34
N PRO A 235 -11.46 5.46 21.84
CA PRO A 235 -10.68 4.46 22.55
C PRO A 235 -10.10 5.05 23.84
N PRO A 236 -10.10 4.30 24.96
CA PRO A 236 -9.49 4.71 26.22
C PRO A 236 -7.97 4.88 26.07
N VAL A 237 -7.37 5.71 26.92
CA VAL A 237 -5.93 6.05 26.86
C VAL A 237 -5.05 4.80 26.87
N ARG A 238 -5.41 3.77 27.66
CA ARG A 238 -4.66 2.50 27.71
C ARG A 238 -4.53 1.81 26.34
N LEU A 239 -5.60 1.79 25.54
CA LEU A 239 -5.54 1.19 24.19
C LEU A 239 -4.75 2.08 23.22
N ARG A 240 -4.78 3.41 23.41
CA ARG A 240 -3.93 4.34 22.64
C ARG A 240 -2.46 4.12 22.91
N THR A 241 -2.08 3.99 24.17
CA THR A 241 -0.70 3.68 24.56
C THR A 241 -0.28 2.31 24.06
N ALA A 242 -1.12 1.28 24.21
CA ALA A 242 -0.81 -0.06 23.71
C ALA A 242 -0.60 -0.08 22.19
N ARG A 243 -1.49 0.56 21.41
CA ARG A 243 -1.31 0.71 19.96
C ARG A 243 -0.03 1.45 19.63
N ALA A 244 0.26 2.57 20.30
CA ALA A 244 1.49 3.33 20.07
C ALA A 244 2.76 2.50 20.31
N LEU A 245 2.79 1.67 21.35
CA LEU A 245 3.91 0.76 21.62
C LEU A 245 4.10 -0.28 20.50
N TRP A 246 3.00 -0.84 19.98
CA TRP A 246 3.06 -1.73 18.82
C TRP A 246 3.50 -1.02 17.55
N GLU A 247 3.04 0.22 17.33
CA GLU A 247 3.42 1.00 16.16
C GLU A 247 4.92 1.38 16.15
N VAL A 248 5.56 1.52 17.31
CA VAL A 248 7.03 1.70 17.38
C VAL A 248 7.75 0.51 16.75
N LEU A 249 7.21 -0.71 16.87
CA LEU A 249 7.81 -1.91 16.26
C LEU A 249 7.79 -1.90 14.73
N ARG A 250 7.02 -1.01 14.08
CA ARG A 250 7.02 -0.86 12.62
C ARG A 250 8.35 -0.34 12.06
N ILE A 251 9.25 0.19 12.89
CA ILE A 251 10.62 0.52 12.48
C ILE A 251 11.49 -0.72 12.28
N VAL A 252 11.17 -1.84 12.95
CA VAL A 252 11.97 -3.08 12.91
C VAL A 252 12.10 -3.63 11.49
N PRO A 253 11.02 -3.77 10.68
CA PRO A 253 11.13 -4.12 9.26
C PRO A 253 12.08 -3.23 8.45
N VAL A 254 12.12 -1.93 8.73
CA VAL A 254 13.02 -1.00 8.02
C VAL A 254 14.48 -1.26 8.39
N ILE A 255 14.74 -1.49 9.68
CA ILE A 255 16.07 -1.86 10.19
C ILE A 255 16.51 -3.19 9.58
N VAL A 256 15.65 -4.20 9.56
CA VAL A 256 15.91 -5.50 8.94
C VAL A 256 16.25 -5.33 7.45
N SER A 257 15.49 -4.51 6.72
CA SER A 257 15.76 -4.21 5.31
C SER A 257 17.14 -3.57 5.11
N ALA A 258 17.54 -2.64 5.98
CA ALA A 258 18.86 -2.03 5.96
C ALA A 258 19.98 -3.03 6.34
N LEU A 259 19.73 -3.94 7.28
CA LEU A 259 20.68 -5.01 7.63
C LEU A 259 20.85 -6.02 6.50
N ILE A 260 19.80 -6.33 5.74
CA ILE A 260 19.90 -7.14 4.52
C ILE A 260 20.78 -6.43 3.50
N ALA A 261 20.59 -5.12 3.29
CA ALA A 261 21.46 -4.33 2.41
C ALA A 261 22.93 -4.37 2.87
N LEU A 262 23.18 -4.21 4.17
CA LEU A 262 24.52 -4.32 4.74
C LEU A 262 25.12 -5.72 4.50
N GLY A 263 24.33 -6.78 4.68
CA GLY A 263 24.73 -8.16 4.39
C GLY A 263 25.06 -8.40 2.92
N VAL A 264 24.30 -7.80 1.99
CA VAL A 264 24.61 -7.83 0.55
C VAL A 264 25.94 -7.13 0.27
N LEU A 265 26.16 -5.93 0.83
CA LEU A 265 27.42 -5.22 0.66
C LEU A 265 28.60 -6.02 1.21
N ALA A 266 28.45 -6.61 2.39
CA ALA A 266 29.45 -7.47 3.01
C ALA A 266 29.80 -8.69 2.12
N ALA A 267 28.78 -9.35 1.57
CA ALA A 267 28.98 -10.50 0.70
C ALA A 267 29.68 -10.12 -0.60
N LEU A 268 29.31 -9.01 -1.23
CA LEU A 268 29.95 -8.53 -2.45
C LEU A 268 31.40 -8.09 -2.20
N ASP A 269 31.67 -7.40 -1.09
CA ASP A 269 33.02 -7.01 -0.69
C ASP A 269 33.91 -8.23 -0.40
N GLY A 270 33.38 -9.21 0.32
CA GLY A 270 34.07 -10.49 0.55
C GLY A 270 34.40 -11.24 -0.75
N LEU A 271 33.47 -11.27 -1.71
CA LEU A 271 33.71 -11.84 -3.04
C LEU A 271 34.77 -11.06 -3.81
N TRP A 272 34.75 -9.72 -3.73
CA TRP A 272 35.74 -8.88 -4.39
C TRP A 272 37.13 -9.17 -3.86
N LEU A 273 37.29 -9.17 -2.53
CA LEU A 273 38.58 -9.35 -1.89
C LEU A 273 39.12 -10.78 -2.06
N GLY A 274 38.24 -11.78 -2.10
CA GLY A 274 38.64 -13.19 -2.22
C GLY A 274 38.83 -13.68 -3.66
N LEU A 275 37.95 -13.28 -4.58
CA LEU A 275 37.88 -13.84 -5.94
C LEU A 275 38.09 -12.79 -7.05
N GLY A 276 38.18 -11.52 -6.68
CA GLY A 276 38.30 -10.42 -7.63
C GLY A 276 36.97 -9.94 -8.22
N LEU A 277 37.05 -8.79 -8.90
CA LEU A 277 35.87 -8.09 -9.43
C LEU A 277 35.07 -8.91 -10.44
N GLY A 278 35.73 -9.67 -11.33
CA GLY A 278 35.06 -10.44 -12.38
C GLY A 278 34.09 -11.49 -11.82
N TRP A 279 34.55 -12.29 -10.85
CA TRP A 279 33.71 -13.27 -10.16
C TRP A 279 32.64 -12.63 -9.28
N THR A 280 32.95 -11.48 -8.67
CA THR A 280 31.96 -10.72 -7.89
C THR A 280 30.77 -10.30 -8.74
N VAL A 281 31.02 -9.80 -9.96
CA VAL A 281 29.96 -9.44 -10.91
C VAL A 281 29.18 -10.67 -11.36
N ALA A 282 29.88 -11.78 -11.66
CA ALA A 282 29.23 -13.02 -12.09
C ALA A 282 28.32 -13.62 -11.00
N LEU A 283 28.71 -13.50 -9.72
CA LEU A 283 28.00 -14.08 -8.58
C LEU A 283 27.02 -13.10 -7.92
N SER A 284 26.97 -11.82 -8.30
CA SER A 284 26.10 -10.82 -7.66
C SER A 284 24.61 -11.21 -7.74
N GLY A 285 24.19 -11.82 -8.85
CA GLY A 285 22.82 -12.33 -9.01
C GLY A 285 22.47 -13.38 -7.95
N VAL A 286 23.42 -14.26 -7.61
CA VAL A 286 23.24 -15.28 -6.56
C VAL A 286 23.15 -14.62 -5.18
N VAL A 287 23.97 -13.60 -4.91
CA VAL A 287 23.88 -12.80 -3.67
C VAL A 287 22.51 -12.15 -3.54
N MET A 288 21.99 -11.56 -4.62
CA MET A 288 20.66 -10.93 -4.62
C MET A 288 19.53 -11.95 -4.45
N LEU A 289 19.63 -13.13 -5.06
CA LEU A 289 18.68 -14.23 -4.84
C LEU A 289 18.70 -14.72 -3.39
N ALA A 290 19.87 -14.85 -2.80
CA ALA A 290 20.02 -15.22 -1.38
C ALA A 290 19.41 -14.16 -0.45
N ALA A 291 19.64 -12.87 -0.72
CA ALA A 291 19.04 -11.77 0.02
C ALA A 291 17.50 -11.79 -0.08
N GLY A 292 16.96 -12.06 -1.27
CA GLY A 292 15.52 -12.25 -1.47
C GLY A 292 14.95 -13.43 -0.68
N ALA A 293 15.65 -14.57 -0.66
CA ALA A 293 15.24 -15.74 0.14
C ALA A 293 15.26 -15.45 1.65
N VAL A 294 16.29 -14.73 2.14
CA VAL A 294 16.37 -14.26 3.53
C VAL A 294 15.21 -13.32 3.86
N ALA A 295 14.92 -12.34 3.00
CA ALA A 295 13.82 -11.40 3.19
C ALA A 295 12.44 -12.12 3.25
N ALA A 296 12.22 -13.06 2.34
CA ALA A 296 11.02 -13.89 2.31
C ALA A 296 10.88 -14.72 3.60
N GLY A 297 11.97 -15.38 4.03
CA GLY A 297 12.00 -16.20 5.24
C GLY A 297 11.76 -15.40 6.52
N ILE A 298 12.42 -14.24 6.69
CA ILE A 298 12.21 -13.35 7.85
C ILE A 298 10.75 -12.89 7.91
N THR A 299 10.17 -12.54 6.77
CA THR A 299 8.77 -12.11 6.71
C THR A 299 7.80 -13.24 7.09
N THR A 300 8.07 -14.46 6.63
CA THR A 300 7.30 -15.64 7.04
C THR A 300 7.41 -15.89 8.55
N VAL A 301 8.61 -15.82 9.11
CA VAL A 301 8.83 -15.95 10.56
C VAL A 301 8.12 -14.85 11.33
N ALA A 302 8.15 -13.60 10.84
CA ALA A 302 7.43 -12.48 11.44
C ALA A 302 5.93 -12.74 11.47
N LYS A 303 5.32 -13.20 10.36
CA LYS A 303 3.89 -13.55 10.31
C LYS A 303 3.50 -14.58 11.36
N TRP A 304 4.24 -15.69 11.46
CA TRP A 304 3.90 -16.77 12.38
C TRP A 304 4.19 -16.45 13.85
N SER A 305 5.25 -15.70 14.14
CA SER A 305 5.59 -15.27 15.50
C SER A 305 4.67 -14.14 16.00
N LEU A 306 4.36 -13.17 15.13
CA LEU A 306 3.57 -12.00 15.48
C LEU A 306 2.09 -12.26 15.42
N VAL A 307 1.54 -13.05 14.49
CA VAL A 307 0.08 -13.19 14.33
C VAL A 307 -0.36 -14.63 14.52
N GLY A 308 0.39 -15.58 13.97
CA GLY A 308 0.03 -16.99 13.95
C GLY A 308 -0.92 -17.32 12.80
N ARG A 309 -1.88 -18.20 13.06
CA ARG A 309 -2.92 -18.56 12.07
C ARG A 309 -4.08 -17.58 12.16
N ILE A 310 -4.56 -17.11 11.01
CA ILE A 310 -5.70 -16.21 10.91
C ILE A 310 -6.95 -16.99 10.50
N ASP A 311 -8.05 -16.79 11.23
CA ASP A 311 -9.35 -17.40 10.96
C ASP A 311 -10.41 -16.33 10.62
N ALA A 312 -11.47 -16.75 9.91
CA ALA A 312 -12.57 -15.88 9.50
C ALA A 312 -13.38 -15.43 10.73
N THR A 313 -13.09 -14.22 11.19
CA THR A 313 -13.57 -13.66 12.46
C THR A 313 -13.71 -12.13 12.37
N GLU A 314 -14.31 -11.51 13.38
CA GLU A 314 -14.43 -10.06 13.46
C GLU A 314 -13.57 -9.47 14.57
N HIS A 315 -12.86 -8.38 14.28
CA HIS A 315 -12.01 -7.67 15.23
C HIS A 315 -12.27 -6.17 15.20
N PRO A 316 -12.49 -5.50 16.35
CA PRO A 316 -12.57 -4.04 16.38
C PRO A 316 -11.20 -3.42 16.09
N LEU A 317 -11.18 -2.22 15.49
CA LEU A 317 -9.96 -1.48 15.11
C LEU A 317 -8.93 -1.40 16.25
N TRP A 318 -9.40 -1.22 17.48
CA TRP A 318 -8.57 -1.11 18.68
C TRP A 318 -8.37 -2.47 19.35
N SER A 319 -7.84 -3.44 18.60
CA SER A 319 -7.51 -4.78 19.09
C SER A 319 -6.06 -5.14 18.85
N SER A 320 -5.50 -5.95 19.75
CA SER A 320 -4.13 -6.47 19.64
C SER A 320 -3.90 -7.25 18.34
N PHE A 321 -4.92 -7.99 17.89
CA PHE A 321 -4.88 -8.69 16.60
C PHE A 321 -4.51 -7.75 15.46
N ILE A 322 -5.23 -6.63 15.32
CA ILE A 322 -5.00 -5.67 14.23
C ILE A 322 -3.59 -5.09 14.33
N TRP A 323 -3.14 -4.65 15.52
CA TRP A 323 -1.81 -4.04 15.64
C TRP A 323 -0.68 -5.02 15.35
N ARG A 324 -0.83 -6.28 15.74
CA ARG A 324 0.11 -7.37 15.41
C ARG A 324 0.11 -7.65 13.91
N ASN A 325 -1.08 -7.73 13.31
CA ASN A 325 -1.24 -7.96 11.87
C ASN A 325 -0.62 -6.84 11.04
N GLU A 326 -0.80 -5.59 11.45
CA GLU A 326 -0.21 -4.43 10.80
C GLU A 326 1.32 -4.37 10.89
N VAL A 327 1.92 -4.80 12.03
CA VAL A 327 3.38 -4.92 12.12
C VAL A 327 3.88 -6.05 11.21
N SER A 328 3.14 -7.16 11.13
CA SER A 328 3.42 -8.23 10.17
C SER A 328 3.34 -7.74 8.71
N ASP A 329 2.33 -6.93 8.38
CA ASP A 329 2.20 -6.31 7.05
C ASP A 329 3.36 -5.36 6.73
N CYS A 330 3.88 -4.63 7.73
CA CYS A 330 5.10 -3.84 7.54
C CYS A 330 6.33 -4.70 7.16
N PHE A 331 6.42 -5.97 7.59
CA PHE A 331 7.47 -6.88 7.08
C PHE A 331 7.23 -7.25 5.61
N VAL A 332 5.99 -7.47 5.21
CA VAL A 332 5.66 -7.69 3.80
C VAL A 332 6.08 -6.49 2.95
N GLU A 333 5.70 -5.28 3.35
CA GLU A 333 5.94 -4.06 2.57
C GLU A 333 7.39 -3.57 2.60
N MET A 334 8.09 -3.65 3.73
CA MET A 334 9.45 -3.10 3.89
C MET A 334 10.56 -4.13 3.69
N VAL A 335 10.27 -5.44 3.80
CA VAL A 335 11.26 -6.52 3.70
C VAL A 335 10.96 -7.41 2.50
N ALA A 336 9.88 -8.19 2.49
CA ALA A 336 9.64 -9.15 1.41
C ALA A 336 9.43 -8.47 0.05
N ARG A 337 8.61 -7.42 -0.03
CA ARG A 337 8.27 -6.75 -1.29
C ARG A 337 9.50 -6.23 -2.05
N PRO A 338 10.37 -5.35 -1.49
CA PRO A 338 11.48 -4.78 -2.25
C PRO A 338 12.57 -5.80 -2.59
N TRP A 339 12.84 -6.76 -1.71
CA TRP A 339 13.92 -7.74 -1.87
C TRP A 339 13.51 -8.99 -2.64
N PHE A 340 12.22 -9.33 -2.66
CA PHE A 340 11.72 -10.60 -3.17
C PHE A 340 10.41 -10.47 -3.97
N ALA A 341 9.29 -10.14 -3.33
CA ALA A 341 7.96 -10.39 -3.88
C ALA A 341 7.66 -9.58 -5.16
N ALA A 342 8.15 -8.33 -5.25
CA ALA A 342 7.96 -7.50 -6.44
C ALA A 342 8.73 -8.02 -7.67
N LYS A 343 9.82 -8.78 -7.46
CA LYS A 343 10.61 -9.40 -8.53
C LYS A 343 10.16 -10.83 -8.83
N ALA A 344 9.55 -11.49 -7.86
CA ALA A 344 9.02 -12.85 -7.98
C ALA A 344 7.61 -12.92 -8.61
N ALA A 345 6.96 -11.80 -8.90
CA ALA A 345 5.65 -11.75 -9.55
C ALA A 345 5.64 -12.54 -10.87
N GLY A 346 4.64 -13.39 -11.06
CA GLY A 346 4.51 -14.28 -12.21
C GLY A 346 5.40 -15.54 -12.15
N THR A 347 6.19 -15.72 -11.09
CA THR A 347 7.07 -16.90 -10.93
C THR A 347 6.49 -17.92 -9.94
N PRO A 348 6.84 -19.21 -10.05
CA PRO A 348 6.42 -20.23 -9.08
C PRO A 348 6.87 -19.95 -7.64
N VAL A 349 7.97 -19.21 -7.46
CA VAL A 349 8.55 -18.93 -6.14
C VAL A 349 7.65 -18.00 -5.32
N LEU A 350 6.93 -17.09 -5.96
CA LEU A 350 5.93 -16.25 -5.26
C LEU A 350 4.83 -17.12 -4.65
N SER A 351 4.30 -18.09 -5.40
CA SER A 351 3.30 -19.04 -4.90
C SER A 351 3.83 -19.90 -3.75
N VAL A 352 5.10 -20.32 -3.80
CA VAL A 352 5.75 -21.03 -2.68
C VAL A 352 5.78 -20.17 -1.42
N TRP A 353 6.17 -18.90 -1.55
CA TRP A 353 6.24 -18.00 -0.41
C TRP A 353 4.85 -17.66 0.16
N LEU A 354 3.86 -17.38 -0.69
CA LEU A 354 2.48 -17.15 -0.26
C LEU A 354 1.90 -18.38 0.48
N ARG A 355 2.25 -19.60 0.06
CA ARG A 355 1.92 -20.82 0.82
C ARG A 355 2.58 -20.84 2.20
N SER A 356 3.83 -20.38 2.31
CA SER A 356 4.52 -20.26 3.60
C SER A 356 3.84 -19.27 4.56
N LEU A 357 3.12 -18.28 4.01
CA LEU A 357 2.30 -17.34 4.79
C LEU A 357 0.92 -17.90 5.17
N GLY A 358 0.51 -19.05 4.61
CA GLY A 358 -0.74 -19.74 4.96
C GLY A 358 -1.72 -19.95 3.80
N ALA A 359 -1.47 -19.36 2.62
CA ALA A 359 -2.36 -19.53 1.47
C ALA A 359 -2.37 -20.97 0.96
N ARG A 360 -3.52 -21.40 0.43
CA ARG A 360 -3.64 -22.67 -0.29
C ARG A 360 -3.57 -22.37 -1.78
N ILE A 361 -2.47 -22.74 -2.43
CA ILE A 361 -2.22 -22.43 -3.85
C ILE A 361 -1.85 -23.71 -4.59
N GLY A 362 -2.67 -24.07 -5.57
CA GLY A 362 -2.54 -25.24 -6.44
C GLY A 362 -1.38 -25.19 -7.45
N HIS A 363 -1.36 -26.17 -8.34
CA HIS A 363 -0.39 -26.33 -9.41
C HIS A 363 -0.73 -25.48 -10.64
N GLY A 364 0.29 -25.01 -11.36
CA GLY A 364 0.09 -24.24 -12.60
C GLY A 364 -0.52 -22.84 -12.41
N VAL A 365 -0.62 -22.35 -11.17
CA VAL A 365 -1.15 -21.01 -10.87
C VAL A 365 -0.22 -19.92 -11.40
N TRP A 366 -0.76 -19.00 -12.17
CA TRP A 366 -0.09 -17.76 -12.57
C TRP A 366 -0.50 -16.64 -11.60
N CYS A 367 0.41 -16.21 -10.73
CA CYS A 367 0.12 -15.17 -9.74
C CYS A 367 1.07 -13.98 -9.90
N GLU A 368 0.54 -12.81 -10.27
CA GLU A 368 1.28 -11.55 -10.44
C GLU A 368 1.07 -10.56 -9.28
N THR A 369 0.56 -11.02 -8.14
CA THR A 369 0.31 -10.16 -6.96
C THR A 369 0.71 -10.86 -5.67
N TYR A 370 1.27 -10.08 -4.73
CA TYR A 370 1.50 -10.51 -3.35
C TYR A 370 0.43 -9.98 -2.39
N TRP A 371 -0.54 -9.19 -2.89
CA TRP A 371 -1.61 -8.59 -2.09
C TRP A 371 -2.69 -9.62 -1.72
N LEU A 372 -2.30 -10.52 -0.84
CA LEU A 372 -3.14 -11.48 -0.12
C LEU A 372 -2.97 -11.16 1.39
N PRO A 373 -3.60 -10.09 1.92
CA PRO A 373 -3.30 -9.56 3.25
C PRO A 373 -3.38 -10.63 4.36
N GLU A 374 -4.45 -11.44 4.36
CA GLU A 374 -4.57 -12.59 5.24
C GLU A 374 -4.51 -13.89 4.42
N ALA A 375 -3.29 -14.26 4.04
CA ALA A 375 -3.01 -15.43 3.21
C ALA A 375 -3.72 -16.72 3.68
N ASP A 376 -3.86 -16.95 5.00
CA ASP A 376 -4.56 -18.13 5.57
C ASP A 376 -6.03 -18.29 5.11
N LEU A 377 -6.65 -17.20 4.66
CA LEU A 377 -8.05 -17.15 4.23
C LEU A 377 -8.20 -17.27 2.71
N VAL A 378 -7.09 -17.37 1.97
CA VAL A 378 -7.08 -17.45 0.50
C VAL A 378 -6.88 -18.89 0.03
N THR A 379 -7.78 -19.34 -0.85
CA THR A 379 -7.65 -20.59 -1.59
C THR A 379 -7.66 -20.32 -3.09
N ILE A 380 -6.61 -20.78 -3.77
CA ILE A 380 -6.40 -20.66 -5.20
C ILE A 380 -6.18 -22.07 -5.73
N ASP A 381 -7.15 -22.60 -6.47
CA ASP A 381 -7.12 -23.95 -7.03
C ASP A 381 -6.18 -24.02 -8.26
N ASP A 382 -6.05 -25.20 -8.88
CA ASP A 382 -5.09 -25.44 -9.96
C ASP A 382 -5.38 -24.58 -11.22
N GLY A 383 -4.32 -24.13 -11.89
CA GLY A 383 -4.40 -23.40 -13.16
C GLY A 383 -5.04 -22.00 -13.08
N VAL A 384 -5.29 -21.47 -11.88
CA VAL A 384 -5.85 -20.12 -11.72
C VAL A 384 -4.88 -19.04 -12.19
N THR A 385 -5.42 -18.00 -12.81
CA THR A 385 -4.68 -16.77 -13.16
C THR A 385 -5.12 -15.60 -12.28
N VAL A 386 -4.22 -15.13 -11.42
CA VAL A 386 -4.37 -13.88 -10.65
C VAL A 386 -3.45 -12.83 -11.23
N ASN A 387 -4.01 -11.90 -12.00
CA ASN A 387 -3.23 -10.93 -12.77
C ASN A 387 -2.63 -9.80 -11.91
N ARG A 388 -1.74 -9.02 -12.52
CA ARG A 388 -1.06 -7.87 -11.88
C ARG A 388 -2.03 -6.87 -11.27
N GLY A 389 -1.64 -6.33 -10.12
CA GLY A 389 -2.39 -5.29 -9.42
C GLY A 389 -3.72 -5.76 -8.84
N CYS A 390 -4.03 -7.06 -8.91
CA CYS A 390 -5.19 -7.61 -8.21
C CYS A 390 -4.99 -7.55 -6.70
N VAL A 391 -6.08 -7.28 -5.99
CA VAL A 391 -6.14 -7.36 -4.52
C VAL A 391 -7.08 -8.50 -4.16
N VAL A 392 -6.52 -9.55 -3.54
CA VAL A 392 -7.31 -10.67 -3.01
C VAL A 392 -7.64 -10.32 -1.55
N GLN A 393 -8.65 -9.49 -1.39
CA GLN A 393 -8.95 -8.83 -0.12
C GLN A 393 -9.78 -9.74 0.80
N THR A 394 -9.19 -10.13 1.92
CA THR A 394 -9.75 -11.07 2.89
C THR A 394 -10.36 -10.41 4.12
N HIS A 395 -10.30 -9.08 4.20
CA HIS A 395 -11.01 -8.31 5.21
C HIS A 395 -11.74 -7.09 4.65
N LEU A 396 -12.75 -6.59 5.35
CA LEU A 396 -13.36 -5.28 5.10
C LEU A 396 -13.51 -4.53 6.42
N PHE A 397 -13.25 -3.23 6.40
CA PHE A 397 -13.62 -2.37 7.51
C PHE A 397 -15.06 -1.89 7.33
N HIS A 398 -15.92 -2.23 8.29
CA HIS A 398 -17.26 -1.66 8.41
C HIS A 398 -17.38 -1.00 9.78
N ASP A 399 -17.64 0.32 9.79
CA ASP A 399 -17.77 1.10 11.03
C ASP A 399 -16.62 0.84 12.05
N ARG A 400 -15.38 0.68 11.53
CA ARG A 400 -14.15 0.38 12.29
C ARG A 400 -14.11 -1.01 12.96
N ILE A 401 -14.90 -1.96 12.46
CA ILE A 401 -14.73 -3.40 12.69
C ILE A 401 -14.11 -4.00 11.44
N MET A 402 -13.01 -4.70 11.60
CA MET A 402 -12.40 -5.55 10.58
C MET A 402 -13.17 -6.87 10.54
N GLN A 403 -13.83 -7.16 9.43
CA GLN A 403 -14.55 -8.40 9.19
C GLN A 403 -13.72 -9.26 8.24
N LEU A 404 -13.19 -10.38 8.72
CA LEU A 404 -12.37 -11.30 7.95
C LEU A 404 -13.19 -12.47 7.43
N ASP A 405 -12.97 -12.84 6.17
CA ASP A 405 -13.61 -14.00 5.58
C ASP A 405 -12.77 -14.59 4.44
N ARG A 406 -13.12 -15.81 4.02
CA ARG A 406 -12.39 -16.57 3.01
C ARG A 406 -12.65 -16.03 1.61
N VAL A 407 -11.66 -16.19 0.74
CA VAL A 407 -11.78 -15.99 -0.70
C VAL A 407 -11.33 -17.26 -1.42
N ARG A 408 -12.12 -17.70 -2.42
CA ARG A 408 -11.78 -18.87 -3.24
C ARG A 408 -11.77 -18.55 -4.72
N LEU A 409 -10.70 -18.94 -5.40
CA LEU A 409 -10.61 -18.96 -6.86
C LEU A 409 -10.55 -20.43 -7.31
N GLY A 410 -11.57 -20.87 -8.04
CA GLY A 410 -11.76 -22.24 -8.52
C GLY A 410 -10.85 -22.57 -9.72
N ALA A 411 -10.68 -23.85 -10.02
CA ALA A 411 -9.68 -24.31 -10.99
C ALA A 411 -9.84 -23.62 -12.37
N GLY A 412 -8.73 -23.23 -12.98
CA GLY A 412 -8.72 -22.55 -14.28
C GLY A 412 -9.42 -21.17 -14.32
N SER A 413 -9.86 -20.62 -13.19
CA SER A 413 -10.49 -19.31 -13.14
C SER A 413 -9.48 -18.17 -13.36
N THR A 414 -9.99 -17.00 -13.76
CA THR A 414 -9.17 -15.80 -14.00
C THR A 414 -9.72 -14.59 -13.25
N LEU A 415 -8.86 -13.94 -12.49
CA LEU A 415 -9.08 -12.59 -11.97
C LEU A 415 -8.27 -11.61 -12.80
N GLY A 416 -8.94 -10.82 -13.63
CA GLY A 416 -8.33 -9.86 -14.57
C GLY A 416 -7.56 -8.74 -13.87
N PRO A 417 -6.61 -8.09 -14.58
CA PRO A 417 -5.66 -7.17 -13.95
C PRO A 417 -6.37 -5.97 -13.29
N HIS A 418 -5.82 -5.53 -12.16
CA HIS A 418 -6.36 -4.44 -11.33
C HIS A 418 -7.78 -4.69 -10.78
N SER A 419 -8.20 -5.95 -10.71
CA SER A 419 -9.48 -6.32 -10.10
C SER A 419 -9.34 -6.58 -8.61
N VAL A 420 -10.42 -6.32 -7.87
CA VAL A 420 -10.49 -6.55 -6.43
C VAL A 420 -11.57 -7.59 -6.17
N ILE A 421 -11.22 -8.62 -5.39
CA ILE A 421 -12.18 -9.59 -4.85
C ILE A 421 -12.31 -9.40 -3.35
N LEU A 422 -13.55 -9.27 -2.88
CA LEU A 422 -13.87 -8.99 -1.48
C LEU A 422 -14.07 -10.28 -0.67
N PRO A 423 -14.11 -10.20 0.69
CA PRO A 423 -14.25 -11.38 1.54
C PRO A 423 -15.56 -12.14 1.26
N ALA A 424 -15.57 -13.44 1.58
CA ALA A 424 -16.69 -14.36 1.34
C ALA A 424 -17.03 -14.58 -0.15
N ALA A 425 -16.32 -13.94 -1.08
CA ALA A 425 -16.56 -14.09 -2.50
C ALA A 425 -15.84 -15.30 -3.09
N ALA A 426 -16.37 -15.79 -4.22
CA ALA A 426 -15.77 -16.89 -4.96
C ALA A 426 -15.85 -16.66 -6.48
N VAL A 427 -14.80 -17.10 -7.19
CA VAL A 427 -14.82 -17.23 -8.65
C VAL A 427 -14.75 -18.71 -8.96
N ASP A 428 -15.82 -19.29 -9.52
CA ASP A 428 -15.90 -20.73 -9.74
C ASP A 428 -15.08 -21.20 -10.95
N GLU A 429 -15.00 -22.51 -11.14
CA GLU A 429 -14.15 -23.17 -12.13
C GLU A 429 -14.32 -22.60 -13.55
N GLY A 430 -13.20 -22.26 -14.20
CA GLY A 430 -13.15 -21.72 -15.56
C GLY A 430 -13.83 -20.36 -15.74
N ALA A 431 -14.31 -19.72 -14.68
CA ALA A 431 -14.92 -18.40 -14.77
C ALA A 431 -13.86 -17.29 -14.92
N THR A 432 -14.21 -16.22 -15.63
CA THR A 432 -13.31 -15.08 -15.88
C THR A 432 -13.94 -13.78 -15.42
N VAL A 433 -13.21 -13.07 -14.57
CA VAL A 433 -13.46 -11.68 -14.20
C VAL A 433 -12.57 -10.78 -15.05
N GLY A 434 -13.16 -9.81 -15.74
CA GLY A 434 -12.46 -8.85 -16.58
C GLY A 434 -11.55 -7.90 -15.79
N PRO A 435 -10.77 -7.05 -16.50
CA PRO A 435 -9.89 -6.08 -15.86
C PRO A 435 -10.66 -5.02 -15.06
N ALA A 436 -10.00 -4.41 -14.07
CA ALA A 436 -10.50 -3.28 -13.27
C ALA A 436 -11.91 -3.51 -12.69
N SER A 437 -12.19 -4.75 -12.28
CA SER A 437 -13.50 -5.21 -11.85
C SER A 437 -13.57 -5.43 -10.34
N LEU A 438 -14.76 -5.34 -9.76
CA LEU A 438 -14.99 -5.53 -8.33
C LEU A 438 -15.96 -6.69 -8.09
N VAL A 439 -15.43 -7.80 -7.57
CA VAL A 439 -16.23 -8.95 -7.10
C VAL A 439 -16.67 -8.65 -5.67
N MET A 440 -17.97 -8.51 -5.47
CA MET A 440 -18.56 -8.04 -4.21
C MET A 440 -18.47 -9.08 -3.11
N ARG A 441 -18.59 -8.62 -1.86
CA ARG A 441 -18.59 -9.51 -0.69
C ARG A 441 -19.71 -10.54 -0.82
N GLY A 442 -19.38 -11.82 -0.66
CA GLY A 442 -20.34 -12.92 -0.76
C GLY A 442 -20.83 -13.22 -2.18
N GLU A 443 -20.33 -12.50 -3.18
CA GLU A 443 -20.67 -12.74 -4.58
C GLU A 443 -19.95 -13.98 -5.12
N ARG A 444 -20.67 -14.79 -5.90
CA ARG A 444 -20.13 -15.98 -6.54
C ARG A 444 -20.24 -15.82 -8.06
N VAL A 445 -19.11 -15.89 -8.75
CA VAL A 445 -19.03 -15.88 -10.20
C VAL A 445 -19.21 -17.31 -10.71
N PRO A 446 -20.30 -17.65 -11.45
CA PRO A 446 -20.60 -19.03 -11.84
C PRO A 446 -19.56 -19.64 -12.79
N SER A 447 -19.43 -20.97 -12.75
CA SER A 447 -18.46 -21.71 -13.57
C SER A 447 -18.58 -21.41 -15.07
N GLY A 448 -17.43 -21.31 -15.74
CA GLY A 448 -17.33 -21.10 -17.20
C GLY A 448 -17.93 -19.79 -17.71
N SER A 449 -18.27 -18.84 -16.84
CA SER A 449 -18.92 -17.58 -17.22
C SER A 449 -17.95 -16.39 -17.27
N LEU A 450 -18.33 -15.35 -18.02
CA LEU A 450 -17.53 -14.13 -18.18
C LEU A 450 -18.24 -12.96 -17.47
N TRP A 451 -17.53 -12.25 -16.62
CA TRP A 451 -18.05 -11.12 -15.83
C TRP A 451 -17.08 -9.96 -15.86
N ALA A 452 -17.58 -8.73 -15.85
CA ALA A 452 -16.75 -7.53 -15.76
C ALA A 452 -17.54 -6.36 -15.17
N GLY A 453 -16.82 -5.37 -14.66
CA GLY A 453 -17.38 -4.13 -14.16
C GLY A 453 -17.13 -3.89 -12.68
N ASN A 454 -17.54 -2.72 -12.22
CA ASN A 454 -17.42 -2.30 -10.84
C ASN A 454 -18.75 -1.70 -10.37
N PRO A 455 -19.63 -2.50 -9.75
CA PRO A 455 -19.50 -3.95 -9.48
C PRO A 455 -19.59 -4.82 -10.75
N ILE A 456 -19.19 -6.09 -10.66
CA ILE A 456 -19.26 -7.01 -11.80
C ILE A 456 -20.70 -7.28 -12.26
N SER A 457 -20.83 -7.54 -13.55
CA SER A 457 -22.04 -8.01 -14.22
C SER A 457 -21.67 -8.95 -15.37
N PRO A 458 -22.59 -9.77 -15.91
CA PRO A 458 -22.30 -10.64 -17.04
C PRO A 458 -21.71 -9.86 -18.23
N TRP A 459 -20.57 -10.33 -18.74
CA TRP A 459 -19.83 -9.65 -19.80
C TRP A 459 -20.35 -10.08 -21.18
N HIS A 460 -21.41 -9.42 -21.65
CA HIS A 460 -22.12 -9.81 -22.88
C HIS A 460 -21.37 -9.55 -24.20
N ARG A 461 -20.33 -8.71 -24.19
CA ARG A 461 -19.53 -8.37 -25.38
C ARG A 461 -18.05 -8.26 -25.02
N PRO A 462 -17.34 -9.39 -24.89
CA PRO A 462 -15.90 -9.38 -24.69
C PRO A 462 -15.18 -8.86 -25.95
N PRO A 463 -14.01 -8.23 -25.80
CA PRO A 463 -13.30 -7.54 -26.89
C PRO A 463 -12.79 -8.48 -28.00
N TRP A 464 -12.81 -9.80 -27.80
CA TRP A 464 -12.44 -10.80 -28.80
C TRP A 464 -13.64 -11.40 -29.55
N GLN A 465 -14.87 -10.94 -29.29
CA GLN A 465 -16.09 -11.32 -30.04
C GLN A 465 -16.51 -10.24 -31.04
N THR A 466 -15.58 -9.40 -31.50
CA THR A 466 -15.84 -8.37 -32.53
C THR A 466 -16.00 -8.96 -33.92
#